data_AF-A0A498JYZ5-F1
#
_entry.id   AF-A0A498JYZ5-F1
#
_cell.length_a   1.000
_cell.length_b   1.000
_cell.length_c   1.000
_cell.angle_alpha   90.00
_cell.angle_beta   90.00
_cell.angle_gamma   90.00
#
_symmetry.space_group_name_H-M   'P 1'
#
loop_
_entity.id
_entity.type
_entity.pdbx_description
1 polymer ?
#
loop_
_entity_poly.entity_id
_entity_poly.type
_entity_poly.pdbx_seq_one_letter_code
_entity_poly.pdbx_strand_id
1 'polypeptide(L)'
;MAPPVLPSPFLLKAETNNKYLRYQLDAESDINEIVQFSEDNPDSRFVKFTTETPNNEDYADKHYVHIKCSYNGNYLRRVDQNRLLVLAVATDRNETKDNWACTLFKVEPVGPPDNNNQITRCRLRHLQSYLLTRPFIENRFELRLHQKTPDSQGVDMYSVSGERDKAMYRLSKDRNRRPGSKAKRLPETELGSGPGQPPKHLGEKKEEEALDDSDSTTT
;
A
#
# COMPACT_ATOMS: atom_id res chain seq x y z
N MET A 1 -24.02 16.79 15.01
CA MET A 1 -23.11 15.63 14.81
C MET A 1 -21.73 16.16 14.53
N ALA A 2 -20.69 15.53 15.08
CA ALA A 2 -19.31 15.89 14.77
C ALA A 2 -18.98 15.57 13.31
N PRO A 3 -18.09 16.31 12.64
CA PRO A 3 -17.71 16.03 11.25
C PRO A 3 -16.99 14.67 11.14
N PRO A 4 -17.13 13.94 10.02
CA PRO A 4 -16.45 12.67 9.81
C PRO A 4 -14.92 12.78 9.91
N VAL A 5 -14.26 11.79 10.50
CA VAL A 5 -12.82 11.84 10.73
C VAL A 5 -12.10 10.78 9.90
N LEU A 6 -10.96 11.14 9.31
CA LEU A 6 -10.09 10.14 8.68
C LEU A 6 -9.41 9.32 9.79
N PRO A 7 -9.46 7.98 9.76
CA PRO A 7 -8.72 7.19 10.72
C PRO A 7 -7.21 7.52 10.66
N SER A 8 -6.52 7.36 11.79
CA SER A 8 -5.07 7.50 11.88
C SER A 8 -4.53 6.49 12.89
N PRO A 9 -3.62 5.57 12.51
CA PRO A 9 -3.16 5.32 11.15
C PRO A 9 -4.29 4.82 10.23
N PHE A 10 -4.11 5.02 8.92
CA PHE A 10 -5.01 4.53 7.89
C PHE A 10 -4.28 3.82 6.76
N LEU A 11 -5.07 3.08 6.00
CA LEU A 11 -4.70 2.46 4.74
C LEU A 11 -5.55 3.07 3.64
N LEU A 12 -4.92 3.44 2.53
CA LEU A 12 -5.58 3.95 1.34
C LEU A 12 -5.58 2.87 0.27
N LYS A 13 -6.75 2.50 -0.25
CA LYS A 13 -6.89 1.47 -1.28
C LYS A 13 -7.54 2.05 -2.52
N ALA A 14 -6.89 1.89 -3.68
CA ALA A 14 -7.49 2.28 -4.94
C ALA A 14 -8.57 1.27 -5.34
N GLU A 15 -9.75 1.78 -5.70
CA GLU A 15 -10.86 0.94 -6.15
C GLU A 15 -10.61 0.37 -7.56
N THR A 16 -9.79 1.04 -8.35
CA THR A 16 -9.49 0.66 -9.74
C THR A 16 -8.71 -0.64 -9.89
N ASN A 17 -7.74 -0.89 -9.01
CA ASN A 17 -6.90 -2.09 -9.06
C ASN A 17 -6.96 -2.93 -7.79
N ASN A 18 -7.77 -2.52 -6.80
CA ASN A 18 -7.89 -3.18 -5.51
C ASN A 18 -6.58 -3.37 -4.75
N LYS A 19 -5.61 -2.46 -4.93
CA LYS A 19 -4.33 -2.47 -4.20
C LYS A 19 -4.24 -1.31 -3.20
N TYR A 20 -3.49 -1.54 -2.13
CA TYR A 20 -3.16 -0.51 -1.15
C TYR A 20 -2.03 0.38 -1.68
N LEU A 21 -2.13 1.67 -1.37
CA LEU A 21 -1.03 2.61 -1.51
C LEU A 21 0.11 2.13 -0.61
N ARG A 22 1.29 1.96 -1.19
CA ARG A 22 2.51 1.63 -0.45
C ARG A 22 3.61 2.63 -0.74
N TYR A 23 4.46 2.83 0.25
CA TYR A 23 5.80 3.35 0.07
C TYR A 23 6.69 2.33 -0.63
N GLN A 24 7.57 2.80 -1.50
CA GLN A 24 8.57 1.99 -2.16
C GLN A 24 9.84 2.80 -2.45
N LEU A 25 10.99 2.22 -2.12
CA LEU A 25 12.27 2.65 -2.64
C LEU A 25 12.33 2.20 -4.10
N ASP A 26 12.43 3.15 -5.03
CA ASP A 26 12.55 2.86 -6.46
C ASP A 26 14.01 2.91 -6.87
N ALA A 27 14.71 1.78 -6.80
CA ALA A 27 16.14 1.72 -7.08
C ALA A 27 16.51 1.99 -8.55
N GLU A 28 15.52 1.94 -9.46
CA GLU A 28 15.71 2.16 -10.89
C GLU A 28 15.52 3.62 -11.31
N SER A 29 14.96 4.47 -10.45
CA SER A 29 14.87 5.90 -10.69
C SER A 29 15.68 6.65 -9.63
N ASP A 30 16.29 7.78 -9.98
CA ASP A 30 16.96 8.66 -9.01
C ASP A 30 15.99 9.23 -7.94
N ILE A 31 14.72 8.81 -7.97
CA ILE A 31 13.59 9.29 -7.18
C ILE A 31 13.26 8.22 -6.12
N ASN A 32 14.10 8.18 -5.09
CA ASN A 32 14.19 7.06 -4.14
C ASN A 32 12.97 6.79 -3.24
N GLU A 33 11.83 7.51 -3.33
CA GLU A 33 10.77 7.45 -2.30
C GLU A 33 9.35 7.61 -2.87
N ILE A 34 9.00 6.77 -3.84
CA ILE A 34 7.69 6.80 -4.50
C ILE A 34 6.58 6.21 -3.63
N VAL A 35 5.34 6.61 -3.93
CA VAL A 35 4.13 5.96 -3.43
C VAL A 35 3.25 5.48 -4.59
N GLN A 36 2.84 4.22 -4.53
CA GLN A 36 2.10 3.56 -5.62
C GLN A 36 1.08 2.55 -5.09
N PHE A 37 0.01 2.31 -5.84
CA PHE A 37 -1.03 1.34 -5.48
C PHE A 37 -0.68 -0.05 -6.00
N SER A 38 0.16 -0.79 -5.27
CA SER A 38 0.62 -2.12 -5.68
C SER A 38 0.69 -3.17 -4.57
N GLU A 39 0.42 -2.80 -3.32
CA GLU A 39 0.46 -3.77 -2.21
C GLU A 39 -0.88 -4.50 -2.04
N ASP A 40 -0.81 -5.81 -1.81
CA ASP A 40 -1.97 -6.64 -1.46
C ASP A 40 -2.09 -6.81 0.05
N ASN A 41 -0.95 -6.93 0.74
CA ASN A 41 -0.93 -7.24 2.16
C ASN A 41 -1.25 -5.97 2.98
N PRO A 42 -2.43 -5.88 3.60
CA PRO A 42 -2.76 -4.74 4.43
C PRO A 42 -1.82 -4.62 5.64
N ASP A 43 -1.20 -5.71 6.09
CA ASP A 43 -0.33 -5.72 7.26
C ASP A 43 1.14 -5.38 6.93
N SER A 44 1.43 -5.07 5.66
CA SER A 44 2.70 -4.51 5.23
C SER A 44 3.00 -3.22 6.00
N ARG A 45 4.24 -3.05 6.47
CA ARG A 45 4.66 -1.81 7.13
C ARG A 45 4.66 -0.61 6.19
N PHE A 46 4.70 -0.85 4.87
CA PHE A 46 4.80 0.18 3.85
C PHE A 46 3.46 0.80 3.43
N VAL A 47 2.32 0.24 3.85
CA VAL A 47 0.98 0.76 3.49
C VAL A 47 0.36 1.67 4.55
N LYS A 48 1.09 1.91 5.64
CA LYS A 48 0.59 2.69 6.76
C LYS A 48 0.91 4.17 6.57
N PHE A 49 -0.12 4.98 6.66
CA PHE A 49 -0.02 6.42 6.65
C PHE A 49 -0.73 6.98 7.88
N THR A 50 -0.24 8.12 8.37
CA THR A 50 -0.86 8.88 9.44
C THR A 50 -1.18 10.28 8.94
N THR A 51 -2.08 10.95 9.65
CA THR A 51 -2.37 12.37 9.42
C THR A 51 -1.88 13.23 10.58
N GLU A 52 -1.48 14.44 10.25
CA GLU A 52 -1.28 15.53 11.20
C GLU A 52 -2.17 16.70 10.81
N THR A 53 -2.66 17.44 11.81
CA THR A 53 -3.49 18.62 11.58
C THR A 53 -2.67 19.75 10.93
N PRO A 54 -3.33 20.65 10.20
CA PRO A 54 -2.68 21.86 9.69
C PRO A 54 -2.15 22.73 10.84
N ASN A 55 -1.11 23.50 10.55
CA ASN A 55 -0.60 24.59 11.40
C ASN A 55 -1.52 25.81 11.33
N ASN A 56 -2.10 26.09 10.16
CA ASN A 56 -3.02 27.21 10.00
C ASN A 56 -4.46 26.80 10.38
N GLU A 57 -5.03 27.51 11.34
CA GLU A 57 -6.41 27.33 11.82
C GLU A 57 -7.46 27.46 10.70
N ASP A 58 -7.19 28.24 9.65
CA ASP A 58 -8.06 28.37 8.48
C ASP A 58 -8.34 27.03 7.79
N TYR A 59 -7.47 26.03 8.00
CA TYR A 59 -7.57 24.71 7.39
C TYR A 59 -8.01 23.61 8.37
N ALA A 60 -7.86 23.82 9.69
CA ALA A 60 -8.07 22.80 10.70
C ALA A 60 -9.49 22.20 10.67
N ASP A 61 -10.50 23.05 10.51
CA ASP A 61 -11.92 22.61 10.49
C ASP A 61 -12.44 22.23 9.10
N LYS A 62 -11.56 22.18 8.08
CA LYS A 62 -11.95 22.01 6.67
C LYS A 62 -11.46 20.70 6.05
N HIS A 63 -11.18 19.70 6.89
CA HIS A 63 -10.66 18.38 6.49
C HIS A 63 -9.33 18.44 5.73
N TYR A 64 -8.52 19.47 5.97
CA TYR A 64 -7.15 19.47 5.50
C TYR A 64 -6.26 18.72 6.46
N VAL A 65 -5.31 17.97 5.91
CA VAL A 65 -4.35 17.17 6.67
C VAL A 65 -3.01 17.17 5.95
N HIS A 66 -1.95 17.01 6.74
CA HIS A 66 -0.68 16.53 6.24
C HIS A 66 -0.71 15.00 6.26
N ILE A 67 -0.37 14.35 5.15
CA ILE A 67 -0.30 12.89 5.08
C ILE A 67 1.15 12.48 5.22
N LYS A 68 1.44 11.61 6.18
CA LYS A 68 2.79 11.16 6.53
C LYS A 68 2.91 9.66 6.31
N CYS A 69 3.95 9.22 5.62
CA CYS A 69 4.28 7.81 5.53
C CYS A 69 4.81 7.33 6.89
N SER A 70 4.18 6.31 7.47
CA SER A 70 4.59 5.81 8.79
C SER A 70 5.92 5.05 8.75
N TYR A 71 6.40 4.66 7.57
CA TYR A 71 7.65 3.91 7.43
C TYR A 71 8.88 4.82 7.52
N ASN A 72 8.97 5.87 6.69
CA ASN A 72 10.12 6.79 6.68
C ASN A 72 9.88 8.08 7.48
N GLY A 73 8.64 8.34 7.90
CA GLY A 73 8.31 9.55 8.67
C GLY A 73 8.21 10.82 7.82
N ASN A 74 8.22 10.72 6.51
CA ASN A 74 8.14 11.88 5.61
C ASN A 74 6.71 12.15 5.15
N TYR A 75 6.42 13.42 4.86
CA TYR A 75 5.15 13.90 4.34
C TYR A 75 5.06 13.74 2.83
N LEU A 76 3.81 13.56 2.36
CA LEU A 76 3.49 13.55 0.94
C LEU A 76 3.61 14.96 0.36
N ARG A 77 4.31 15.10 -0.75
CA ARG A 77 4.33 16.31 -1.59
C ARG A 77 4.61 15.95 -3.05
N ARG A 78 4.46 16.93 -3.94
CA ARG A 78 4.92 16.79 -5.33
C ARG A 78 6.45 16.60 -5.37
N VAL A 79 6.94 15.94 -6.40
CA VAL A 79 8.39 15.78 -6.62
C VAL A 79 9.08 17.11 -6.91
N ASP A 80 8.48 17.93 -7.78
CA ASP A 80 8.95 19.28 -8.14
C ASP A 80 7.81 20.15 -8.72
N GLN A 81 8.15 21.37 -9.14
CA GLN A 81 7.23 22.36 -9.70
C GLN A 81 6.59 21.96 -11.04
N ASN A 82 7.23 21.10 -11.82
CA ASN A 82 6.85 20.78 -13.19
C ASN A 82 6.14 19.42 -13.29
N ARG A 83 6.41 18.52 -12.36
CA ARG A 83 5.84 17.17 -12.33
C ARG A 83 4.70 17.06 -11.33
N LEU A 84 3.70 16.25 -11.69
CA LEU A 84 2.52 15.98 -10.87
C LEU A 84 2.64 14.70 -10.03
N LEU A 85 3.80 14.04 -10.06
CA LEU A 85 4.11 12.88 -9.24
C LEU A 85 4.18 13.26 -7.76
N VAL A 86 3.52 12.48 -6.90
CA VAL A 86 3.54 12.63 -5.44
C VAL A 86 4.48 11.59 -4.84
N LEU A 87 5.29 12.02 -3.89
CA LEU A 87 6.32 11.24 -3.21
C LEU A 87 6.21 11.42 -1.69
N ALA A 88 6.78 10.50 -0.91
CA ALA A 88 6.87 10.61 0.56
C ALA A 88 8.26 11.08 0.99
N VAL A 89 8.58 12.35 0.74
CA VAL A 89 9.96 12.90 0.79
C VAL A 89 10.11 14.19 1.61
N ALA A 90 9.01 14.81 2.04
CA ALA A 90 9.10 16.05 2.81
C ALA A 90 9.41 15.73 4.28
N THR A 91 10.51 16.27 4.81
CA THR A 91 10.83 16.17 6.24
C THR A 91 9.93 17.06 7.10
N ASP A 92 9.45 18.17 6.51
CA ASP A 92 8.70 19.20 7.19
C ASP A 92 7.38 19.51 6.48
N ARG A 93 6.41 20.00 7.27
CA ARG A 93 5.09 20.45 6.79
C ARG A 93 5.22 21.77 6.04
N ASN A 94 4.51 21.92 4.93
CA ASN A 94 4.43 23.15 4.15
C ASN A 94 2.99 23.43 3.69
N GLU A 95 2.46 24.60 4.04
CA GLU A 95 1.07 25.00 3.73
C GLU A 95 1.00 26.19 2.77
N THR A 96 2.13 26.57 2.19
CA THR A 96 2.23 27.72 1.29
C THR A 96 1.54 27.41 -0.03
N LYS A 97 0.49 28.18 -0.37
CA LYS A 97 -0.32 27.99 -1.58
C LYS A 97 0.42 28.24 -2.88
N ASP A 98 1.54 28.95 -2.85
CA ASP A 98 2.35 29.21 -4.05
C ASP A 98 3.57 28.30 -4.15
N ASN A 99 3.78 27.42 -3.17
CA ASN A 99 4.92 26.51 -3.13
C ASN A 99 4.50 25.10 -3.59
N TRP A 100 5.09 24.62 -4.67
CA TRP A 100 4.85 23.28 -5.19
C TRP A 100 5.13 22.16 -4.17
N ALA A 101 6.01 22.42 -3.19
CA ALA A 101 6.35 21.51 -2.11
C ALA A 101 5.33 21.49 -0.96
N CYS A 102 4.17 22.13 -1.14
CA CYS A 102 3.03 22.04 -0.22
C CYS A 102 2.72 20.56 0.10
N THR A 103 2.44 20.28 1.37
CA THR A 103 2.17 18.93 1.91
C THR A 103 0.71 18.75 2.30
N LEU A 104 -0.11 19.79 2.09
CA LEU A 104 -1.49 19.81 2.58
C LEU A 104 -2.45 19.21 1.55
N PHE A 105 -3.26 18.25 2.01
CA PHE A 105 -4.33 17.64 1.23
C PHE A 105 -5.66 17.83 1.92
N LYS A 106 -6.69 18.20 1.17
CA LYS A 106 -8.08 18.13 1.61
C LYS A 106 -8.59 16.70 1.42
N VAL A 107 -9.12 16.11 2.47
CA VAL A 107 -9.89 14.88 2.42
C VAL A 107 -11.32 15.24 2.05
N GLU A 108 -11.80 14.75 0.91
CA GLU A 108 -13.18 14.94 0.45
C GLU A 108 -13.94 13.62 0.61
N PRO A 109 -14.78 13.45 1.65
CA PRO A 109 -15.52 12.21 1.87
C PRO A 109 -16.44 11.87 0.69
N VAL A 110 -16.55 10.58 0.38
CA VAL A 110 -17.45 10.07 -0.66
C VAL A 110 -18.46 9.12 -0.03
N GLY A 111 -19.70 9.59 0.11
CA GLY A 111 -20.75 8.83 0.79
C GLY A 111 -20.76 9.03 2.31
N PRO A 112 -21.65 8.33 3.03
CA PRO A 112 -21.79 8.46 4.47
C PRO A 112 -20.58 7.87 5.22
N PRO A 113 -20.24 8.39 6.42
CA PRO A 113 -19.27 7.77 7.29
C PRO A 113 -19.78 6.42 7.83
N ASP A 114 -18.90 5.66 8.47
CA ASP A 114 -19.30 4.48 9.22
C ASP A 114 -20.03 4.83 10.53
N ASN A 115 -20.43 3.80 11.27
CA ASN A 115 -21.09 3.94 12.57
C ASN A 115 -20.21 4.61 13.65
N ASN A 116 -18.90 4.66 13.45
CA ASN A 116 -17.95 5.34 14.32
C ASN A 116 -17.63 6.76 13.85
N ASN A 117 -18.41 7.29 12.89
CA ASN A 117 -18.21 8.58 12.25
C ASN A 117 -16.85 8.71 11.52
N GLN A 118 -16.31 7.59 11.01
CA GLN A 118 -15.08 7.56 10.24
C GLN A 118 -15.34 7.65 8.75
N ILE A 119 -14.45 8.33 8.04
CA ILE A 119 -14.42 8.37 6.58
C ILE A 119 -14.00 7.00 6.07
N THR A 120 -14.88 6.33 5.32
CA THR A 120 -14.63 5.01 4.72
C THR A 120 -14.26 5.08 3.25
N ARG A 121 -14.62 6.18 2.57
CA ARG A 121 -14.24 6.46 1.19
C ARG A 121 -13.97 7.94 1.01
N CYS A 122 -12.96 8.29 0.23
CA CYS A 122 -12.60 9.68 0.00
C CYS A 122 -11.96 9.92 -1.36
N ARG A 123 -11.84 11.20 -1.70
CA ARG A 123 -10.86 11.73 -2.65
C ARG A 123 -9.85 12.59 -1.88
N LEU A 124 -8.65 12.75 -2.42
CA LEU A 124 -7.63 13.63 -1.87
C LEU A 124 -7.33 14.76 -2.85
N ARG A 125 -7.48 16.01 -2.39
CA ARG A 125 -7.19 17.20 -3.19
C ARG A 125 -5.96 17.91 -2.64
N HIS A 126 -4.96 18.13 -3.47
CA HIS A 126 -3.76 18.85 -3.06
C HIS A 126 -4.03 20.37 -3.00
N LEU A 127 -3.71 21.02 -1.88
CA LEU A 127 -4.03 22.44 -1.63
C LEU A 127 -3.45 23.36 -2.72
N GLN A 128 -2.14 23.27 -2.98
CA GLN A 128 -1.47 24.22 -3.88
C GLN A 128 -1.98 24.14 -5.32
N SER A 129 -2.11 22.92 -5.85
CA SER A 129 -2.51 22.73 -7.26
C SER A 129 -4.03 22.72 -7.48
N TYR A 130 -4.81 22.54 -6.41
CA TYR A 130 -6.24 22.21 -6.44
C TYR A 130 -6.62 20.94 -7.21
N LEU A 131 -5.64 20.13 -7.62
CA LEU A 131 -5.85 18.88 -8.34
C LEU A 131 -6.14 17.73 -7.37
N LEU A 132 -6.98 16.82 -7.84
CA LEU A 132 -7.25 15.53 -7.20
C LEU A 132 -6.12 14.54 -7.52
N THR A 133 -5.84 13.69 -6.55
CA THR A 133 -4.93 12.56 -6.75
C THR A 133 -5.63 11.43 -7.51
N ARG A 134 -4.87 10.65 -8.26
CA ARG A 134 -5.31 9.38 -8.84
C ARG A 134 -4.12 8.42 -9.01
N PRO A 135 -4.35 7.10 -9.09
CA PRO A 135 -3.35 6.16 -9.60
C PRO A 135 -3.04 6.48 -11.06
N PHE A 136 -1.77 6.60 -11.42
CA PHE A 136 -1.36 6.75 -12.81
C PHE A 136 -1.22 5.37 -13.46
N ILE A 137 -2.32 4.93 -14.08
CA ILE A 137 -2.50 3.57 -14.60
C ILE A 137 -1.44 3.23 -15.66
N GLU A 138 -1.05 4.20 -16.48
CA GLU A 138 -0.07 4.05 -17.54
C GLU A 138 1.37 3.82 -17.02
N ASN A 139 1.65 4.14 -15.75
CA ASN A 139 2.99 3.98 -15.17
C ASN A 139 2.92 3.50 -13.72
N ARG A 140 2.93 2.17 -13.56
CA ARG A 140 3.06 1.44 -12.28
C ARG A 140 2.06 1.84 -11.17
N PHE A 141 0.95 2.50 -11.49
CA PHE A 141 -0.04 2.98 -10.50
C PHE A 141 0.55 3.94 -9.45
N GLU A 142 1.52 4.76 -9.83
CA GLU A 142 2.07 5.83 -8.99
C GLU A 142 0.97 6.84 -8.60
N LEU A 143 1.02 7.37 -7.38
CA LEU A 143 0.10 8.43 -6.97
C LEU A 143 0.48 9.74 -7.68
N ARG A 144 -0.43 10.27 -8.48
CA ARG A 144 -0.23 11.54 -9.20
C ARG A 144 -1.41 12.49 -9.03
N LEU A 145 -1.12 13.77 -9.13
CA LEU A 145 -2.14 14.79 -9.33
C LEU A 145 -2.60 14.75 -10.79
N HIS A 146 -3.89 15.01 -11.03
CA HIS A 146 -4.44 14.93 -12.38
C HIS A 146 -5.32 16.12 -12.77
N GLN A 147 -6.51 16.21 -12.19
CA GLN A 147 -7.53 17.18 -12.61
C GLN A 147 -8.27 17.80 -11.43
N LYS A 148 -8.93 18.94 -11.66
CA LYS A 148 -9.66 19.65 -10.61
C LYS A 148 -11.00 19.00 -10.29
N THR A 149 -11.68 18.46 -11.30
CA THR A 149 -13.00 17.85 -11.14
C THR A 149 -12.89 16.36 -10.85
N PRO A 150 -13.84 15.77 -10.11
CA PRO A 150 -13.89 14.33 -9.92
C PRO A 150 -13.78 13.53 -11.22
N ASP A 151 -13.03 12.43 -11.18
CA ASP A 151 -12.96 11.51 -12.30
C ASP A 151 -14.31 10.82 -12.53
N SER A 152 -14.81 10.86 -13.76
CA SER A 152 -16.11 10.29 -14.14
C SER A 152 -16.20 8.77 -13.91
N GLN A 153 -15.06 8.07 -13.97
CA GLN A 153 -14.96 6.64 -13.74
C GLN A 153 -14.57 6.32 -12.29
N GLY A 154 -14.40 7.34 -11.44
CA GLY A 154 -14.06 7.17 -10.03
C GLY A 154 -12.62 6.76 -9.77
N VAL A 155 -11.71 6.96 -10.73
CA VAL A 155 -10.29 6.57 -10.60
C VAL A 155 -9.58 7.31 -9.45
N ASP A 156 -10.10 8.46 -9.06
CA ASP A 156 -9.64 9.32 -7.97
C ASP A 156 -10.26 8.97 -6.60
N MET A 157 -11.09 7.92 -6.53
CA MET A 157 -11.72 7.46 -5.29
C MET A 157 -10.91 6.37 -4.61
N TYR A 158 -10.87 6.45 -3.29
CA TYR A 158 -10.18 5.49 -2.45
C TYR A 158 -11.09 4.97 -1.36
N SER A 159 -10.98 3.69 -1.08
CA SER A 159 -11.44 3.11 0.18
C SER A 159 -10.41 3.38 1.28
N VAL A 160 -10.89 3.74 2.45
CA VAL A 160 -10.11 4.04 3.65
C VAL A 160 -10.47 3.02 4.72
N SER A 161 -9.46 2.49 5.41
CA SER A 161 -9.67 1.65 6.58
C SER A 161 -8.67 1.99 7.68
N GLY A 162 -9.12 1.92 8.94
CA GLY A 162 -8.25 2.00 10.10
C GLY A 162 -7.69 0.63 10.51
N GLU A 163 -6.72 0.61 11.43
CA GLU A 163 -6.23 -0.66 12.00
C GLU A 163 -7.31 -1.44 12.77
N ARG A 164 -8.27 -0.73 13.39
CA ARG A 164 -9.33 -1.35 14.19
C ARG A 164 -10.31 -2.17 13.32
N ASP A 165 -10.55 -1.75 12.09
CA ASP A 165 -11.47 -2.44 11.16
C ASP A 165 -10.91 -3.79 10.71
N LYS A 166 -9.58 -3.93 10.68
CA LYS A 166 -8.92 -5.21 10.37
C LYS A 166 -9.15 -6.26 11.44
N ALA A 167 -9.17 -5.87 12.73
CA ALA A 167 -9.42 -6.83 13.81
C ALA A 167 -10.82 -7.45 13.67
N MET A 168 -11.81 -6.65 13.29
CA MET A 168 -13.18 -7.13 13.03
C MET A 168 -13.26 -8.00 11.76
N TYR A 169 -12.54 -7.66 10.69
CA TYR A 169 -12.44 -8.49 9.48
C TYR A 169 -11.71 -9.83 9.73
N ARG A 170 -10.69 -9.85 10.60
CA ARG A 170 -10.02 -11.09 11.04
C ARG A 170 -11.01 -11.99 11.80
N LEU A 171 -11.74 -11.42 12.77
CA LEU A 171 -12.76 -12.14 13.55
C LEU A 171 -13.91 -12.70 12.69
N SER A 172 -14.22 -12.11 11.54
CA SER A 172 -15.24 -12.63 10.62
C SER A 172 -14.69 -13.75 9.71
N LYS A 173 -13.45 -13.64 9.23
CA LYS A 173 -12.78 -14.72 8.47
C LYS A 173 -12.49 -15.95 9.31
N ASP A 174 -12.07 -15.78 10.56
CA ASP A 174 -11.79 -16.91 11.46
C ASP A 174 -13.07 -17.64 11.86
N ARG A 175 -14.19 -16.93 12.02
CA ARG A 175 -15.51 -17.54 12.25
C ARG A 175 -15.97 -18.40 11.06
N ASN A 176 -15.61 -18.03 9.84
CA ASN A 176 -15.91 -18.79 8.63
C ASN A 176 -14.95 -19.96 8.36
N ARG A 177 -13.88 -20.13 9.16
CA ARG A 177 -12.93 -21.24 9.11
C ARG A 177 -13.14 -22.25 10.24
N ARG A 178 -14.39 -22.64 10.55
CA ARG A 178 -14.60 -23.80 11.44
C ARG A 178 -14.19 -25.09 10.71
N PRO A 179 -13.34 -25.94 11.31
CA PRO A 179 -12.98 -27.22 10.71
C PRO A 179 -14.22 -28.14 10.71
N GLY A 180 -14.47 -28.76 9.55
CA GLY A 180 -15.49 -29.80 9.41
C GLY A 180 -15.29 -30.91 10.43
N SER A 181 -16.39 -31.32 11.04
CA SER A 181 -16.50 -32.43 11.99
C SER A 181 -15.75 -33.66 11.47
N LYS A 182 -14.59 -33.99 12.04
CA LYS A 182 -13.97 -35.31 11.84
C LYS A 182 -14.88 -36.35 12.51
N ALA A 183 -15.58 -37.12 11.69
CA ALA A 183 -16.23 -38.34 12.13
C ALA A 183 -15.17 -39.27 12.75
N LYS A 184 -15.38 -39.70 14.00
CA LYS A 184 -14.58 -40.72 14.66
C LYS A 184 -14.74 -42.04 13.89
N ARG A 185 -13.69 -42.53 13.23
CA ARG A 185 -13.57 -43.95 12.88
C ARG A 185 -13.01 -44.69 14.10
N LEU A 186 -13.70 -45.75 14.51
CA LEU A 186 -13.25 -46.74 15.49
C LEU A 186 -12.03 -47.50 14.93
N PRO A 187 -11.10 -47.97 15.78
CA PRO A 187 -9.97 -48.74 15.31
C PRO A 187 -10.36 -50.22 15.14
N GLU A 188 -10.07 -50.76 13.96
CA GLU A 188 -9.96 -52.21 13.75
C GLU A 188 -8.54 -52.64 14.08
N THR A 189 -8.44 -53.61 14.99
CA THR A 189 -7.26 -54.40 15.32
C THR A 189 -6.88 -55.26 14.13
N GLU A 190 -5.61 -55.26 13.69
CA GLU A 190 -4.97 -56.45 13.13
C GLU A 190 -3.47 -56.52 13.49
N LEU A 191 -3.08 -57.75 13.79
CA LEU A 191 -1.75 -58.26 14.16
C LEU A 191 -0.88 -58.46 12.90
N GLY A 192 0.45 -58.36 13.04
CA GLY A 192 1.36 -59.11 12.15
C GLY A 192 2.70 -58.46 11.76
N SER A 193 3.71 -58.74 12.58
CA SER A 193 5.08 -59.18 12.23
C SER A 193 5.90 -58.59 11.06
N GLY A 194 7.11 -58.11 11.39
CA GLY A 194 8.34 -58.46 10.65
C GLY A 194 9.18 -57.31 10.04
N PRO A 195 10.46 -57.13 10.40
CA PRO A 195 11.29 -56.00 9.95
C PRO A 195 12.14 -56.31 8.70
N GLY A 196 12.42 -55.29 7.89
CA GLY A 196 13.37 -55.37 6.79
C GLY A 196 13.87 -53.99 6.38
N GLN A 197 15.13 -53.71 6.65
CA GLN A 197 15.88 -52.54 6.16
C GLN A 197 17.27 -53.05 5.67
N PRO A 198 18.05 -52.25 4.91
CA PRO A 198 18.18 -52.34 3.46
C PRO A 198 19.62 -52.70 3.04
N PRO A 199 19.96 -52.68 1.73
CA PRO A 199 21.34 -52.44 1.32
C PRO A 199 21.54 -51.11 0.58
N LYS A 200 22.67 -50.50 0.93
CA LYS A 200 23.39 -49.38 0.29
C LYS A 200 24.32 -49.93 -0.80
N HIS A 201 24.58 -49.19 -1.88
CA HIS A 201 25.82 -49.11 -2.69
C HIS A 201 25.69 -47.79 -3.50
N LEU A 202 26.53 -46.75 -3.44
CA LEU A 202 28.00 -46.53 -3.50
C LEU A 202 28.61 -46.60 -4.92
N GLY A 203 29.28 -45.51 -5.32
CA GLY A 203 30.08 -45.31 -6.54
C GLY A 203 29.74 -43.96 -7.21
N GLU A 204 30.38 -42.82 -6.92
CA GLU A 204 31.69 -42.34 -7.42
C GLU A 204 31.73 -42.21 -8.96
N LYS A 205 32.36 -41.25 -9.64
CA LYS A 205 32.93 -39.90 -9.43
C LYS A 205 33.45 -39.49 -10.83
N LYS A 206 33.51 -38.17 -11.09
CA LYS A 206 34.45 -37.43 -11.98
C LYS A 206 34.47 -37.65 -13.50
N GLU A 207 34.42 -36.52 -14.21
CA GLU A 207 35.33 -35.96 -15.25
C GLU A 207 34.60 -34.68 -15.75
N GLU A 208 35.04 -33.41 -15.65
CA GLU A 208 36.32 -32.70 -15.85
C GLU A 208 36.83 -32.68 -17.30
N GLU A 209 36.51 -31.61 -18.05
CA GLU A 209 37.30 -30.85 -19.06
C GLU A 209 36.36 -29.75 -19.64
N ALA A 210 36.58 -28.44 -19.61
CA ALA A 210 37.72 -27.54 -19.92
C ALA A 210 37.74 -27.04 -21.38
N LEU A 211 37.78 -25.69 -21.48
CA LEU A 211 38.21 -24.79 -22.57
C LEU A 211 37.55 -24.86 -23.96
N ASP A 212 37.06 -23.72 -24.44
CA ASP A 212 37.68 -23.11 -25.63
C ASP A 212 37.61 -21.58 -25.60
N ASP A 213 38.76 -20.98 -25.91
CA ASP A 213 38.99 -19.56 -26.17
C ASP A 213 38.47 -19.21 -27.57
N SER A 214 37.94 -18.00 -27.76
CA SER A 214 38.13 -17.31 -29.04
C SER A 214 38.02 -15.81 -28.88
N ASP A 215 39.21 -15.22 -28.81
CA ASP A 215 39.53 -13.88 -29.23
C ASP A 215 39.22 -13.71 -30.73
N SER A 216 38.59 -12.60 -31.12
CA SER A 216 38.88 -11.93 -32.39
C SER A 216 38.34 -10.49 -32.39
N THR A 217 39.26 -9.56 -32.18
CA THR A 217 39.34 -8.28 -32.91
C THR A 217 38.90 -8.39 -34.37
N THR A 218 38.19 -7.37 -34.90
CA THR A 218 38.54 -6.66 -36.15
C THR A 218 37.60 -5.45 -36.38
N THR A 219 38.24 -4.29 -36.62
CA THR A 219 37.77 -2.99 -37.18
C THR A 219 36.80 -2.11 -36.39
#